data_AF-A0A843BZT7-F1
#
_entry.id   AF-A0A843BZT7-F1
#
_cell.length_a   1.000
_cell.length_b   1.000
_cell.length_c   1.000
_cell.angle_alpha   90.00
_cell.angle_beta   90.00
_cell.angle_gamma   90.00
#
_symmetry.space_group_name_H-M   'P 1'
#
loop_
_entity.id
_entity.type
_entity.pdbx_description
1 polymer ?
#
loop_
_entity_poly.entity_id
_entity_poly.type
_entity_poly.pdbx_seq_one_letter_code
_entity_poly.pdbx_strand_id
1 'polypeptide(L)' 'SIPGNVEIRKKLKHSEVKLVHEADLLEIKGELDEVEKVVIHDNDEDENYELFVDVVIILDYRG' A
#
# COMPACT_ATOMS: atom_id res chain seq x y z
N SER A 1 9.66 -4.60 -9.94
CA SER A 1 10.78 -5.37 -9.32
C SER A 1 10.60 -5.34 -7.81
N ILE A 2 10.73 -6.46 -7.09
CA ILE A 2 10.48 -6.49 -5.62
C ILE A 2 11.54 -5.64 -4.90
N PRO A 3 11.15 -4.60 -4.13
CA PRO A 3 12.09 -3.71 -3.45
C PRO A 3 12.78 -4.38 -2.24
N GLY A 4 13.82 -3.73 -1.71
CA GLY A 4 14.57 -4.19 -0.53
C GLY A 4 15.84 -4.98 -0.84
N ASN A 5 16.54 -5.42 0.22
CA ASN A 5 17.75 -6.23 0.12
C ASN A 5 17.42 -7.71 -0.21
N VAL A 6 18.44 -8.54 -0.44
CA VAL A 6 18.26 -9.95 -0.84
C VAL A 6 17.41 -10.75 0.15
N GLU A 7 17.54 -10.48 1.45
CA GLU A 7 16.81 -11.19 2.50
C GLU A 7 15.32 -10.82 2.51
N ILE A 8 15.01 -9.52 2.45
CA ILE A 8 13.63 -9.01 2.38
C ILE A 8 12.94 -9.52 1.12
N ARG A 9 13.62 -9.48 -0.03
CA ARG A 9 13.07 -10.00 -1.29
C ARG A 9 12.74 -11.49 -1.20
N LYS A 10 13.58 -12.30 -0.55
CA LYS A 10 13.31 -13.73 -0.34
C LYS A 10 12.08 -13.95 0.54
N LYS A 11 11.96 -13.20 1.65
CA LYS A 11 10.80 -13.28 2.55
C LYS A 11 9.51 -12.87 1.84
N LEU A 12 9.53 -11.76 1.09
CA LEU A 12 8.36 -11.27 0.34
C LEU A 12 7.87 -12.28 -0.71
N LYS A 13 8.79 -12.93 -1.44
CA LYS A 13 8.43 -13.97 -2.43
C LYS A 13 7.69 -15.18 -1.86
N HIS A 14 7.87 -15.47 -0.56
CA HIS A 14 7.24 -16.59 0.12
C HIS A 14 6.12 -16.16 1.08
N SER A 15 5.69 -14.90 0.99
CA SER A 15 4.63 -14.33 1.82
C SER A 15 3.36 -14.06 1.01
N GLU A 16 2.24 -13.90 1.68
CA GLU A 16 0.96 -13.48 1.08
C GLU A 16 0.85 -11.95 0.90
N VAL A 17 1.96 -11.23 1.05
CA VAL A 17 2.00 -9.78 0.87
C VAL A 17 1.78 -9.46 -0.61
N LYS A 18 0.73 -8.68 -0.89
CA LYS A 18 0.49 -8.09 -2.19
C LYS A 18 1.28 -6.79 -2.32
N LEU A 19 1.96 -6.63 -3.45
CA LEU A 19 2.69 -5.42 -3.80
C LEU A 19 1.94 -4.75 -4.94
N VAL A 20 1.48 -3.54 -4.71
CA VAL A 20 0.96 -2.65 -5.76
C VAL A 20 2.11 -1.71 -6.12
N HIS A 21 2.48 -1.71 -7.39
CA HIS A 21 3.51 -0.84 -7.93
C HIS A 21 2.84 0.36 -8.61
N GLU A 22 3.59 1.45 -8.76
CA GLU A 22 3.14 2.62 -9.54
C GLU A 22 1.77 3.15 -9.10
N ALA A 23 1.53 3.18 -7.78
CA ALA A 23 0.27 3.64 -7.21
C ALA A 23 0.49 4.73 -6.16
N ASP A 24 -0.44 5.69 -6.14
CA ASP A 24 -0.45 6.82 -5.21
C ASP A 24 -1.58 6.69 -4.19
N LEU A 25 -1.28 6.90 -2.91
CA LEU A 25 -2.29 6.99 -1.86
C LEU A 25 -2.98 8.35 -1.93
N LEU A 26 -4.25 8.38 -2.33
CA LEU A 26 -5.02 9.61 -2.47
C LEU A 26 -5.71 10.03 -1.16
N GLU A 27 -6.34 9.07 -0.48
CA GLU A 27 -7.18 9.36 0.68
C GLU A 27 -7.23 8.17 1.64
N ILE A 28 -7.29 8.45 2.95
CA ILE A 28 -7.58 7.47 4.00
C ILE A 28 -8.98 7.77 4.52
N LYS A 29 -9.86 6.76 4.54
CA LYS A 29 -11.27 6.91 4.90
C LYS A 29 -11.66 5.97 6.04
N GLY A 30 -12.63 6.42 6.82
CA GLY A 30 -13.32 5.66 7.84
C GLY A 30 -14.21 6.57 8.69
N GLU A 31 -14.95 6.00 9.62
CA GLU A 31 -15.85 6.71 10.52
C GLU A 31 -15.33 6.68 11.96
N LEU A 32 -15.80 7.61 12.80
CA LEU A 32 -15.56 7.59 14.26
C LEU A 32 -14.07 7.45 14.66
N ASP A 33 -13.18 8.14 13.96
CA ASP A 33 -11.71 8.09 14.15
C ASP A 33 -11.07 6.70 13.91
N GLU A 34 -11.78 5.78 13.22
CA GLU A 34 -11.26 4.49 12.79
C GLU A 34 -10.93 4.49 11.28
N VAL A 35 -10.02 3.60 10.87
CA VAL A 35 -9.66 3.39 9.46
C VAL A 35 -10.44 2.21 8.93
N GLU A 36 -11.08 2.37 7.78
CA GLU A 36 -11.86 1.31 7.13
C GLU A 36 -11.35 0.99 5.73
N LYS A 37 -10.87 2.00 5.02
CA LYS A 37 -10.36 1.85 3.65
C LYS A 37 -9.41 2.96 3.24
N VAL A 38 -8.70 2.71 2.15
CA VAL A 38 -7.90 3.71 1.44
C VAL A 38 -8.35 3.82 -0.01
N VAL A 39 -8.22 5.02 -0.56
CA VAL A 39 -8.34 5.25 -2.00
C VAL A 39 -6.93 5.36 -2.56
N ILE A 40 -6.61 4.51 -3.52
CA ILE A 40 -5.37 4.59 -4.29
C ILE A 40 -5.67 4.91 -5.76
N HIS A 41 -4.74 5.58 -6.40
CA HIS A 41 -4.68 5.72 -7.85
C HIS A 41 -3.65 4.73 -8.39
N ASP A 42 -4.02 3.90 -9.34
CA ASP A 42 -3.11 3.06 -10.11
C ASP A 42 -2.68 3.83 -11.37
N ASN A 43 -1.40 4.17 -11.48
CA ASN A 43 -0.89 4.95 -12.61
C ASN A 43 -0.70 4.11 -13.88
N ASP A 44 -0.62 2.78 -13.78
CA ASP A 44 -0.51 1.92 -14.96
C ASP A 44 -1.87 1.80 -15.67
N GLU A 45 -2.95 1.70 -14.89
CA GLU A 45 -4.32 1.56 -15.40
C GLU A 45 -5.07 2.90 -15.51
N ASP A 46 -4.54 3.99 -14.93
CA ASP A 46 -5.18 5.31 -14.82
C ASP A 46 -6.58 5.23 -14.16
N GLU A 47 -6.68 4.36 -13.15
CA GLU A 47 -7.93 4.05 -12.44
C GLU A 47 -7.77 4.24 -10.92
N ASN A 48 -8.91 4.44 -10.23
CA ASN A 48 -8.94 4.57 -8.78
C ASN A 48 -9.58 3.34 -8.14
N TYR A 49 -8.95 2.84 -7.07
CA TYR A 49 -9.42 1.68 -6.32
C TYR A 49 -9.65 2.01 -4.84
N GLU A 50 -10.70 1.39 -4.28
CA GLU A 50 -10.93 1.37 -2.83
C GLU A 50 -10.43 0.05 -2.25
N LEU A 51 -9.48 0.12 -1.32
CA LEU A 51 -8.95 -1.04 -0.61
C LEU A 51 -9.38 -0.98 0.85
N PHE A 52 -10.15 -1.98 1.29
CA PHE A 52 -10.60 -2.11 2.68
C PHE A 52 -9.47 -2.63 3.55
N VAL A 53 -9.11 -1.85 4.58
CA VAL A 53 -7.98 -2.11 5.49
C VAL A 53 -8.32 -1.60 6.88
N ASP A 54 -7.89 -2.31 7.91
CA ASP A 54 -8.10 -1.90 9.31
C ASP A 54 -7.02 -0.92 9.80
N VAL A 55 -5.82 -0.97 9.20
CA VAL A 55 -4.64 -0.20 9.65
C VAL A 55 -3.84 0.28 8.45
N VAL A 56 -3.41 1.54 8.48
CA VAL A 56 -2.49 2.14 7.52
C VAL A 56 -1.20 2.55 8.21
N ILE A 57 -0.07 2.14 7.65
CA ILE A 57 1.27 2.49 8.15
C ILE A 57 1.95 3.34 7.09
N ILE A 58 2.18 4.62 7.39
CA ILE A 58 2.93 5.54 6.53
C ILE A 58 4.37 5.57 7.00
N LEU A 59 5.29 5.15 6.13
CA LEU A 59 6.72 5.24 6.38
C LEU A 59 7.22 6.60 5.90
N ASP A 60 7.21 7.60 6.78
CA ASP A 60 7.84 8.90 6.51
C ASP A 60 9.36 8.75 6.66
N TYR A 61 10.06 8.62 5.53
CA TYR A 61 11.52 8.64 5.51
C TYR A 61 12.01 10.09 5.51
N ARG A 62 12.04 10.70 6.69
CA ARG A 62 12.79 11.95 6.89
C ARG A 62 14.27 11.60 6.88
N GLY A 63 14.90 11.82 5.74
CA GLY A 63 16.37 11.81 5.61
C GLY A 63 17.01 12.89 6.48
#